data_AF-A0A937VKY4-F1
#
_entry.id   AF-A0A937VKY4-F1
#
_cell.length_a   1.000
_cell.length_b   1.000
_cell.length_c   1.000
_cell.angle_alpha   90.00
_cell.angle_beta   90.00
_cell.angle_gamma   90.00
#
_symmetry.space_group_name_H-M   'P 1'
#
loop_
_entity.id
_entity.type
_entity.pdbx_description
1 polymer ?
#
loop_
_entity_poly.entity_id
_entity_poly.type
_entity_poly.pdbx_seq_one_letter_code
_entity_poly.pdbx_strand_id
1 'polypeptide(L)'
;SKGSISENILINVIAIGIGFFVAVAMLRIAFGFPIKYLFAAGYAIVLILSFFVPPEFVPVAFDAGGVTTGPMTVPVILSLGIGLSSVLAGRSAISDGFGLIGLASIGPIIGVMIMGIILR
;
A
#
# COMPACT_ATOMS: atom_id res chain seq x y z
N SER A 1 -11.42 -9.08 28.75
CA SER A 1 -11.35 -9.32 27.30
C SER A 1 -11.65 -8.01 26.58
N LYS A 2 -10.66 -7.13 26.41
CA LYS A 2 -10.77 -5.81 25.77
C LYS A 2 -9.53 -5.57 24.88
N GLY A 3 -9.21 -6.51 23.99
CA GLY A 3 -7.92 -6.46 23.29
C GLY A 3 -7.80 -7.26 22.01
N SER A 4 -8.89 -7.83 21.46
CA SER A 4 -8.83 -8.37 20.11
C SER A 4 -9.28 -7.30 19.14
N ILE A 5 -8.34 -6.66 18.45
CA ILE A 5 -8.64 -6.00 17.18
C ILE A 5 -9.46 -7.03 16.38
N SER A 6 -10.68 -6.67 15.98
CA SER A 6 -11.52 -7.60 15.21
C SER A 6 -10.78 -7.90 13.91
N GLU A 7 -10.41 -9.17 13.73
CA GLU A 7 -9.67 -9.67 12.58
C GLU A 7 -10.32 -9.23 11.27
N ASN A 8 -11.65 -9.27 11.22
CA ASN A 8 -12.44 -8.82 10.07
C ASN A 8 -12.25 -7.32 9.75
N ILE A 9 -12.13 -6.46 10.77
CA ILE A 9 -11.91 -5.02 10.57
C ILE A 9 -10.50 -4.80 10.03
N LEU A 10 -9.50 -5.48 10.59
CA LEU A 10 -8.11 -5.37 10.13
C LEU A 10 -7.97 -5.82 8.68
N ILE A 11 -8.53 -6.99 8.32
CA ILE A 11 -8.51 -7.51 6.95
C ILE A 11 -9.19 -6.53 5.98
N ASN A 12 -10.35 -5.99 6.35
CA ASN A 12 -11.07 -5.04 5.50
C ASN A 12 -10.27 -3.75 5.25
N VAL A 13 -9.67 -3.18 6.30
CA VAL A 13 -8.83 -1.98 6.21
C VAL A 13 -7.63 -2.22 5.31
N ILE A 14 -6.95 -3.36 5.48
CA ILE A 14 -5.80 -3.73 4.65
C ILE A 14 -6.23 -3.92 3.19
N ALA A 15 -7.31 -4.67 2.94
CA ALA A 15 -7.80 -4.94 1.59
C ALA A 15 -8.19 -3.66 0.84
N ILE A 16 -8.90 -2.74 1.50
CA ILE A 16 -9.27 -1.44 0.94
C ILE A 16 -8.02 -0.59 0.66
N GLY A 17 -7.07 -0.57 1.59
CA GLY A 17 -5.81 0.16 1.43
C GLY A 17 -5.00 -0.33 0.23
N ILE A 18 -4.85 -1.65 0.08
CA ILE A 18 -4.15 -2.26 -1.07
C ILE A 18 -4.88 -1.94 -2.36
N GLY A 19 -6.19 -2.18 -2.42
CA GLY A 19 -6.98 -1.98 -3.64
C GLY A 19 -6.92 -0.53 -4.13
N PHE A 20 -7.03 0.44 -3.22
CA PHE A 20 -6.92 1.86 -3.55
C PHE A 20 -5.54 2.21 -4.10
N PHE A 21 -4.45 1.82 -3.43
CA PHE A 21 -3.10 2.16 -3.87
C PHE A 21 -2.68 1.42 -5.14
N VAL A 22 -3.14 0.18 -5.35
CA VAL A 22 -2.98 -0.53 -6.62
C VAL A 22 -3.67 0.22 -7.75
N ALA A 23 -4.92 0.66 -7.56
CA ALA A 23 -5.64 1.46 -8.55
C ALA A 23 -4.92 2.77 -8.87
N VAL A 24 -4.46 3.49 -7.85
CA VAL A 24 -3.66 4.72 -8.01
C VAL A 24 -2.35 4.45 -8.77
N ALA A 25 -1.66 3.34 -8.45
CA ALA A 25 -0.43 2.96 -9.12
C ALA A 25 -0.68 2.57 -10.60
N MET A 26 -1.79 1.90 -10.90
CA MET A 26 -2.20 1.61 -12.27
C MET A 26 -2.54 2.89 -13.05
N LEU A 27 -3.27 3.83 -12.44
CA LEU A 27 -3.54 5.15 -13.04
C LEU A 27 -2.23 5.90 -13.32
N ARG A 28 -1.28 5.88 -12.39
CA ARG A 28 0.07 6.44 -12.58
C ARG A 28 0.76 5.81 -13.79
N ILE A 29 0.64 4.49 -14.01
CA ILE A 29 1.20 3.83 -15.19
C ILE A 29 0.47 4.30 -16.45
N ALA A 30 -0.85 4.45 -16.45
CA ALA A 30 -1.56 5.00 -17.61
C ALA A 30 -1.13 6.44 -17.96
N PHE A 31 -1.01 7.33 -16.96
CA PHE A 31 -0.72 8.74 -17.19
C PHE A 31 0.77 9.10 -17.29
N GLY A 32 1.67 8.19 -16.90
CA GLY A 32 3.13 8.45 -16.96
C GLY A 32 3.67 9.36 -15.88
N PHE A 33 2.95 9.47 -14.77
CA PHE A 33 3.38 10.29 -13.66
C PHE A 33 4.58 9.64 -12.94
N PRO A 34 5.63 10.39 -12.55
CA PRO A 34 6.81 9.81 -11.91
C PRO A 34 6.51 9.24 -10.52
N ILE A 35 6.91 8.00 -10.26
CA ILE A 35 6.58 7.31 -9.01
C ILE A 35 7.17 7.95 -7.75
N LYS A 36 8.33 8.62 -7.90
CA LYS A 36 9.02 9.31 -6.80
C LYS A 36 8.09 10.26 -6.03
N TYR A 37 7.16 10.90 -6.71
CA TYR A 37 6.21 11.83 -6.09
C TYR A 37 5.14 11.11 -5.28
N LEU A 38 4.67 9.93 -5.74
CA LEU A 38 3.74 9.13 -4.95
C LEU A 38 4.40 8.56 -3.71
N PHE A 39 5.65 8.09 -3.82
CA PHE A 39 6.41 7.66 -2.65
C PHE A 39 6.61 8.80 -1.67
N ALA A 40 7.06 9.97 -2.14
CA ALA A 40 7.22 11.14 -1.28
C ALA A 40 5.91 11.52 -0.56
N ALA A 41 4.79 11.55 -1.28
CA ALA A 41 3.48 11.84 -0.70
C ALA A 41 3.03 10.77 0.31
N GLY A 42 3.17 9.48 -0.04
CA GLY A 42 2.81 8.37 0.84
C GLY A 42 3.62 8.36 2.13
N TYR A 43 4.93 8.53 2.06
CA TYR A 43 5.78 8.62 3.24
C TYR A 43 5.51 9.89 4.06
N ALA A 44 5.23 11.03 3.43
CA ALA A 44 4.82 12.24 4.14
C ALA A 44 3.54 12.00 4.95
N ILE A 45 2.54 11.32 4.36
CA ILE A 45 1.30 10.96 5.07
C ILE A 45 1.60 10.02 6.24
N VAL A 46 2.42 8.99 6.05
CA VAL A 46 2.82 8.06 7.12
C VAL A 46 3.51 8.80 8.27
N LEU A 47 4.44 9.71 7.96
CA LEU A 47 5.13 10.51 8.97
C LEU A 47 4.15 11.41 9.74
N ILE A 48 3.23 12.06 9.05
CA ILE A 48 2.20 12.91 9.68
C ILE A 48 1.31 12.05 10.60
N LEU A 49 0.79 10.92 10.11
CA LEU A 49 -0.06 10.03 10.89
C LEU A 49 0.65 9.44 12.11
N SER A 50 1.96 9.23 12.03
CA SER A 50 2.78 8.69 13.13
C SER A 50 2.76 9.58 14.38
N PHE A 51 2.51 10.90 14.25
CA PHE A 51 2.36 11.80 15.40
C PHE A 51 1.02 11.64 16.14
N PHE A 52 0.00 11.08 15.48
CA PHE A 52 -1.36 10.97 16.02
C PHE A 52 -1.74 9.54 16.44
N VAL A 53 -1.10 8.54 15.83
CA VAL A 53 -1.34 7.11 16.10
C VAL A 53 -0.90 6.72 17.52
N PRO A 54 -1.67 5.88 18.24
CA PRO A 54 -1.18 5.26 19.47
C PRO A 54 0.01 4.33 19.18
N PRO A 55 1.04 4.31 20.04
CA PRO A 55 2.29 3.59 19.78
C PRO A 55 2.11 2.08 19.60
N GLU A 56 1.03 1.50 20.12
CA GLU A 56 0.68 0.08 19.99
C GLU A 56 0.29 -0.31 18.55
N PHE A 57 -0.23 0.62 17.74
CA PHE A 57 -0.65 0.37 16.37
C PHE A 57 0.46 0.56 15.34
N VAL A 58 1.56 1.26 15.68
CA VAL A 58 2.68 1.50 14.76
C VAL A 58 3.30 0.17 14.29
N PRO A 59 3.66 -0.78 15.19
CA PRO A 59 4.24 -2.05 14.77
C PRO A 59 3.28 -2.87 13.89
N VAL A 60 1.98 -2.86 14.23
CA VAL A 60 0.95 -3.57 13.47
C VAL A 60 0.80 -2.99 12.06
N ALA A 61 0.86 -1.66 11.93
CA ALA A 61 0.78 -1.00 10.62
C ALA A 61 1.96 -1.38 9.71
N PHE A 62 3.18 -1.39 10.24
CA PHE A 62 4.37 -1.74 9.46
C PHE A 62 4.44 -3.25 9.14
N ASP A 63 3.97 -4.12 10.03
CA ASP A 63 3.84 -5.56 9.76
C ASP A 63 2.79 -5.84 8.67
N ALA A 64 1.65 -5.14 8.71
CA ALA A 64 0.61 -5.20 7.69
C ALA A 64 1.11 -4.77 6.30
N GLY A 65 2.01 -3.78 6.24
CA GLY A 65 2.71 -3.41 5.01
C GLY A 65 3.51 -4.57 4.42
N GLY A 66 4.19 -5.35 5.27
CA GLY A 66 4.98 -6.52 4.88
C GLY A 66 4.18 -7.62 4.17
N VAL A 67 2.88 -7.76 4.46
CA VAL A 67 1.98 -8.77 3.84
C VAL A 67 1.95 -8.66 2.30
N THR A 68 2.11 -7.45 1.77
CA THR A 68 2.13 -7.20 0.31
C THR A 68 3.43 -7.62 -0.38
N THR A 69 4.49 -7.90 0.39
CA THR A 69 5.78 -8.41 -0.10
C THR A 69 5.89 -9.94 -0.02
N GLY A 70 4.78 -10.62 0.31
CA GLY A 70 4.73 -12.06 0.41
C GLY A 70 4.96 -12.78 -0.94
N PRO A 71 5.39 -14.05 -0.90
CA PRO A 71 5.68 -14.84 -2.10
C PRO A 71 4.46 -15.08 -3.00
N MET A 72 3.25 -14.90 -2.45
CA MET A 72 1.98 -15.00 -3.20
C MET A 72 1.53 -13.65 -3.78
N THR A 73 1.67 -12.55 -3.03
CA THR A 73 1.19 -11.22 -3.42
C THR A 73 2.09 -10.55 -4.45
N VAL A 74 3.41 -10.74 -4.32
CA VAL A 74 4.40 -10.16 -5.24
C VAL A 74 4.17 -10.59 -6.70
N PRO A 75 4.05 -11.88 -7.05
CA PRO A 75 3.82 -12.29 -8.43
C PRO A 75 2.53 -11.72 -9.02
N VAL A 76 1.45 -11.67 -8.23
CA VAL A 76 0.15 -11.13 -8.67
C VAL A 76 0.27 -9.65 -9.01
N ILE A 77 0.81 -8.85 -8.09
CA ILE A 77 0.98 -7.40 -8.25
C ILE A 77 1.96 -7.09 -9.39
N LEU A 78 3.06 -7.85 -9.50
CA LEU A 78 4.03 -7.70 -10.58
C LEU A 78 3.40 -8.04 -11.93
N SER A 79 2.60 -9.12 -12.02
CA SER A 79 1.92 -9.51 -13.25
C SER A 79 0.92 -8.45 -13.73
N LEU A 80 0.22 -7.77 -12.80
CA LEU A 80 -0.64 -6.63 -13.11
C LEU A 80 0.16 -5.46 -13.68
N GLY A 81 1.30 -5.11 -13.07
CA GLY A 81 2.17 -4.05 -13.56
C GLY A 81 2.78 -4.35 -14.93
N ILE A 82 3.23 -5.59 -15.15
CA ILE A 82 3.78 -6.05 -16.43
C ILE A 82 2.69 -6.06 -17.52
N GLY A 83 1.50 -6.59 -17.21
CA GLY A 83 0.38 -6.64 -18.15
C GLY A 83 -0.12 -5.26 -18.56
N LEU A 84 -0.16 -4.30 -17.63
CA LEU A 84 -0.49 -2.92 -17.96
C LEU A 84 0.62 -2.26 -18.77
N SER A 85 1.89 -2.48 -18.41
CA SER A 85 3.02 -1.87 -19.13
C SER A 85 3.20 -2.43 -20.53
N SER A 86 2.84 -3.68 -20.80
CA SER A 86 3.00 -4.30 -22.12
C SER A 86 2.09 -3.70 -23.19
N VAL A 87 0.94 -3.14 -22.80
CA VAL A 87 0.03 -2.41 -23.71
C VAL A 87 0.41 -0.94 -23.90
N LEU A 88 1.31 -0.42 -23.07
CA LEU A 88 1.80 0.96 -23.10
C LEU A 88 3.23 0.99 -23.68
N ALA A 89 3.36 1.38 -24.95
CA ALA A 89 4.65 1.40 -25.64
C ALA A 89 5.70 2.28 -24.92
N GLY A 90 6.95 1.79 -24.87
CA GLY A 90 8.10 2.56 -24.35
C GLY A 90 8.28 2.53 -22.83
N ARG A 91 7.62 1.62 -22.10
CA ARG A 91 7.72 1.50 -20.64
C ARG A 91 8.51 0.28 -20.19
N SER A 92 9.24 0.44 -19.09
CA SER A 92 9.91 -0.68 -18.43
C SER A 92 8.92 -1.43 -17.54
N ALA A 93 8.43 -2.57 -18.02
CA ALA A 93 7.49 -3.43 -17.30
C ALA A 93 8.01 -3.87 -15.92
N ILE A 94 9.32 -4.08 -15.81
CA ILE A 94 9.97 -4.47 -14.56
C ILE A 94 9.96 -3.29 -13.57
N SER A 95 10.36 -2.09 -14.01
CA SER A 95 10.40 -0.91 -13.13
C SER A 95 9.00 -0.51 -12.66
N ASP A 96 8.01 -0.56 -13.54
CA ASP A 96 6.62 -0.25 -13.21
C ASP A 96 6.00 -1.32 -12.30
N GLY A 97 6.30 -2.60 -12.51
CA GLY A 97 5.89 -3.69 -11.64
C GLY A 97 6.43 -3.58 -10.21
N PHE A 98 7.74 -3.40 -10.05
CA PHE A 98 8.35 -3.23 -8.72
C PHE A 98 7.89 -1.95 -8.03
N GLY A 99 7.69 -0.87 -8.79
CA GLY A 99 7.10 0.35 -8.28
C GLY A 99 5.68 0.16 -7.75
N LEU A 100 4.87 -0.64 -8.45
CA LEU A 100 3.50 -0.96 -8.05
C LEU A 100 3.46 -1.73 -6.73
N ILE A 101 4.38 -2.67 -6.51
CA ILE A 101 4.53 -3.40 -5.24
C ILE A 101 4.80 -2.43 -4.09
N GLY A 102 5.77 -1.53 -4.24
CA GLY A 102 6.09 -0.58 -3.17
C GLY A 102 4.93 0.36 -2.82
N LEU A 103 4.16 0.81 -3.81
CA LEU A 103 2.97 1.63 -3.56
C LEU A 103 1.85 0.82 -2.88
N ALA A 104 1.66 -0.44 -3.29
CA ALA A 104 0.68 -1.31 -2.67
C ALA A 104 0.97 -1.54 -1.18
N SER A 105 2.25 -1.56 -0.76
CA SER A 105 2.64 -1.69 0.65
C SER A 105 2.32 -0.48 1.51
N ILE A 106 2.21 0.73 0.93
CA ILE A 106 1.87 1.95 1.68
C ILE A 106 0.39 1.96 2.09
N GLY A 107 -0.48 1.35 1.29
CA GLY A 107 -1.91 1.26 1.56
C GLY A 107 -2.27 0.65 2.92
N PRO A 108 -1.83 -0.59 3.23
CA PRO A 108 -2.01 -1.21 4.54
C PRO A 108 -1.50 -0.35 5.69
N ILE A 109 -0.30 0.24 5.55
CA ILE A 109 0.32 1.05 6.61
C ILE A 109 -0.58 2.23 6.96
N ILE A 110 -0.98 3.01 5.95
CA ILE A 110 -1.86 4.16 6.14
C ILE A 110 -3.23 3.72 6.68
N GLY A 111 -3.79 2.63 6.15
CA GLY A 111 -5.09 2.11 6.60
C GLY A 111 -5.07 1.73 8.08
N VAL A 112 -4.07 0.96 8.51
CA VAL A 112 -3.94 0.53 9.92
C VAL A 112 -3.62 1.71 10.84
N MET A 113 -2.83 2.69 10.39
CA MET A 113 -2.59 3.92 11.15
C MET A 113 -3.89 4.72 11.36
N ILE A 114 -4.70 4.90 10.30
CA ILE A 114 -6.00 5.58 10.41
C ILE A 114 -6.93 4.80 11.35
N MET A 115 -6.97 3.47 11.22
CA MET A 115 -7.72 2.60 12.12
C MET A 115 -7.28 2.78 13.58
N GLY A 116 -5.98 2.84 13.86
CA GLY A 116 -5.45 3.08 15.20
C GLY A 116 -5.82 4.46 15.77
N ILE A 117 -5.96 5.48 14.93
CA ILE A 117 -6.46 6.81 15.35
C ILE A 117 -7.95 6.75 15.70
N ILE A 118 -8.76 6.04 14.91
CA ILE A 118 -10.21 5.94 15.10
C ILE A 118 -10.57 5.06 16.31
N LEU A 119 -9.82 3.98 16.53
CA LEU A 119 -10.05 3.00 17.60
C LEU A 119 -9.31 3.32 18.91
N ARG A 120 -8.67 4.49 18.99
CA ARG A 120 -7.96 4.98 20.16
C ARG A 120 -8.82 4.96 21.43
#